data_AF-A0AAX2SAF3-F1
#
_entry.id   AF-A0AAX2SAF3-F1
#
_cell.length_a   1.000
_cell.length_b   1.000
_cell.length_c   1.000
_cell.angle_alpha   90.00
_cell.angle_beta   90.00
_cell.angle_gamma   90.00
#
_symmetry.space_group_name_H-M   'P 1'
#
loop_
_entity.id
_entity.type
_entity.pdbx_description
1 polymer ?
#
loop_
_entity_poly.entity_id
_entity_poly.type
_entity_poly.pdbx_seq_one_letter_code
_entity_poly.pdbx_strand_id
1 'polypeptide(L)'
;MNPVAVAVLLLTASAVVGVLAIIHVRTRQIDGVNLRMWMMLNFLLANVLSGFAHVLEWSKERGFYEVLSGDPVGSTSGLTEAAWATFLGSCALWAGLVLPRPRLFPARAGARTMPRRPLAPENLYSFAAAHRVAVGGVALALAGAGAFGLVRVMGATTDQTGGRIIAVDDGNARFAFLAGWLPWAVTLLVLVLACRRRSPGPAVWNTILLVVGLGALAVSASWNGGRSEIVYVAFPLLALMLPRINVLRWPFMVAGAALLAGYIVYTTMQRVGATTDPWSFVDWQWGRFSMAAWAANHTELHGALHGETVWSALLNVPLSLLHLVGIDVDNPFRSMVEVSGYDLLGGEDQIYVVPGFTAEMILNFGVLGAVGGYFLLGLVSAVVSDAYSRSRSETNRVLLATIGSTLVFQGIVGQLESFEVFVTLSILPLWGLWVAERIFARPYDTGQPLDPEPSETVEAPWQRSTARL
;
A
#
# COMPACT_ATOMS: atom_id res chain seq x y z
N MET A 1 -25.91 4.93 -26.18
CA MET A 1 -25.54 6.09 -25.33
C MET A 1 -24.09 6.45 -25.63
N ASN A 2 -23.71 7.73 -25.52
CA ASN A 2 -22.32 8.15 -25.68
C ASN A 2 -21.45 7.53 -24.55
N PRO A 3 -20.40 6.74 -24.85
CA PRO A 3 -19.53 6.11 -23.86
C PRO A 3 -18.91 7.09 -22.86
N VAL A 4 -18.52 8.29 -23.32
CA VAL A 4 -17.96 9.36 -22.48
C VAL A 4 -18.99 9.83 -21.45
N ALA A 5 -20.23 10.06 -21.89
CA ALA A 5 -21.30 10.50 -21.00
C ALA A 5 -21.62 9.44 -19.92
N VAL A 6 -21.59 8.16 -20.31
CA VAL A 6 -21.77 7.03 -19.36
C VAL A 6 -20.61 6.98 -18.36
N ALA A 7 -19.37 7.12 -18.83
CA ALA A 7 -18.20 7.11 -17.95
C ALA A 7 -18.22 8.27 -16.96
N VAL A 8 -18.51 9.50 -17.41
CA VAL A 8 -18.65 10.67 -16.53
C VAL A 8 -19.74 10.47 -15.48
N LEU A 9 -20.89 9.91 -15.87
CA LEU A 9 -21.98 9.59 -14.94
C LEU A 9 -21.53 8.59 -13.87
N LEU A 10 -20.90 7.47 -14.27
CA LEU A 10 -20.46 6.42 -13.37
C LEU A 10 -19.29 6.86 -12.48
N LEU A 11 -18.35 7.66 -12.99
CA LEU A 11 -17.27 8.26 -12.21
C LEU A 11 -17.84 9.24 -11.17
N THR A 12 -18.85 10.03 -11.53
CA THR A 12 -19.55 10.92 -10.60
C THR A 12 -20.27 10.12 -9.50
N ALA A 13 -20.98 9.04 -9.87
CA ALA A 13 -21.61 8.15 -8.91
C ALA A 13 -20.57 7.49 -7.97
N SER A 14 -19.42 7.09 -8.51
CA SER A 14 -18.29 6.54 -7.74
C SER A 14 -17.73 7.56 -6.75
N ALA A 15 -17.59 8.83 -7.15
CA ALA A 15 -17.17 9.91 -6.26
C ALA A 15 -18.17 10.08 -5.10
N VAL A 16 -19.46 10.08 -5.39
CA VAL A 16 -20.52 10.17 -4.36
C VAL A 16 -20.43 8.99 -3.38
N VAL A 17 -20.33 7.75 -3.89
CA VAL A 17 -20.20 6.54 -3.07
C VAL A 17 -18.95 6.62 -2.19
N GLY A 18 -17.79 6.97 -2.75
CA GLY A 18 -16.55 7.04 -1.98
C GLY A 18 -16.56 8.15 -0.92
N VAL A 19 -17.15 9.32 -1.21
CA VAL A 19 -17.30 10.39 -0.22
C VAL A 19 -18.23 9.96 0.91
N LEU A 20 -19.37 9.34 0.59
CA LEU A 20 -20.29 8.79 1.60
C LEU A 20 -19.62 7.70 2.43
N ALA A 21 -18.80 6.85 1.82
CA ALA A 21 -18.01 5.83 2.52
C ALA A 21 -17.00 6.46 3.49
N ILE A 22 -16.28 7.50 3.08
CA ILE A 22 -15.35 8.24 3.95
C ILE A 22 -16.09 8.87 5.13
N ILE A 23 -17.23 9.52 4.88
CA ILE A 23 -18.08 10.09 5.94
C ILE A 23 -18.56 8.98 6.89
N HIS A 24 -18.99 7.84 6.37
CA HIS A 24 -19.44 6.70 7.16
C HIS A 24 -18.33 6.16 8.07
N VAL A 25 -17.13 5.93 7.53
CA VAL A 25 -15.97 5.46 8.30
C VAL A 25 -15.57 6.47 9.37
N ARG A 26 -15.56 7.77 9.02
CA ARG A 26 -15.15 8.85 9.93
C ARG A 26 -16.14 9.07 11.07
N THR A 27 -17.44 9.12 10.76
CA THR A 27 -18.50 9.36 11.77
C THR A 27 -18.60 8.23 12.78
N ARG A 28 -18.26 7.00 12.38
CA ARG A 28 -18.29 5.84 13.28
C ARG A 28 -16.97 5.58 14.02
N GLN A 29 -15.93 6.40 13.80
CA GLN A 29 -14.61 6.27 14.44
C GLN A 29 -14.07 4.84 14.39
N ILE A 30 -14.28 4.13 13.28
CA ILE A 30 -14.01 2.68 13.20
C ILE A 30 -12.49 2.39 13.16
N ASP A 31 -11.66 3.40 12.89
CA ASP A 31 -10.24 3.21 12.62
C ASP A 31 -9.32 4.04 13.52
N GLY A 32 -8.28 3.39 14.03
CA GLY A 32 -7.19 4.09 14.70
C GLY A 32 -6.07 4.63 13.81
N VAL A 33 -5.85 4.04 12.63
CA VAL A 33 -4.82 4.46 11.65
C VAL A 33 -5.43 5.11 10.42
N ASN A 34 -6.77 5.15 10.35
CA ASN A 34 -7.53 5.55 9.17
C ASN A 34 -7.24 4.66 7.94
N LEU A 35 -6.85 3.40 8.10
CA LEU A 35 -6.54 2.49 6.98
C LEU A 35 -7.70 2.34 5.99
N ARG A 36 -8.94 2.23 6.49
CA ARG A 36 -10.14 2.17 5.64
C ARG A 36 -10.35 3.48 4.88
N MET A 37 -10.09 4.62 5.53
CA MET A 37 -10.16 5.93 4.84
C MET A 37 -9.07 6.05 3.78
N TRP A 38 -7.84 5.68 4.08
CA TRP A 38 -6.72 5.73 3.13
C TRP A 38 -6.96 4.82 1.94
N MET A 39 -7.52 3.63 2.16
CA MET A 39 -7.93 2.73 1.08
C MET A 39 -8.96 3.40 0.15
N MET A 40 -10.03 3.99 0.72
CA MET A 40 -11.06 4.65 -0.06
C MET A 40 -10.54 5.90 -0.78
N LEU A 41 -9.72 6.72 -0.11
CA LEU A 41 -9.08 7.89 -0.71
C LEU A 41 -8.16 7.48 -1.87
N ASN A 42 -7.41 6.40 -1.69
CA ASN A 42 -6.53 5.91 -2.74
C ASN A 42 -7.30 5.38 -3.94
N PHE A 43 -8.38 4.64 -3.70
CA PHE A 43 -9.28 4.18 -4.77
C PHE A 43 -9.85 5.37 -5.56
N LEU A 44 -10.34 6.40 -4.86
CA LEU A 44 -10.87 7.62 -5.50
C LEU A 44 -9.80 8.33 -6.32
N LEU A 45 -8.57 8.42 -5.82
CA LEU A 45 -7.49 9.06 -6.55
C LEU A 45 -7.07 8.25 -7.78
N ALA A 46 -6.81 6.95 -7.60
CA ALA A 46 -6.27 6.07 -8.64
C ALA A 46 -7.28 5.72 -9.74
N ASN A 47 -8.58 5.58 -9.43
CA ASN A 47 -9.58 5.21 -10.43
C ASN A 47 -10.53 6.36 -10.80
N VAL A 48 -11.02 7.14 -9.83
CA VAL A 48 -12.05 8.16 -10.10
C VAL A 48 -11.45 9.46 -10.62
N LEU A 49 -10.45 10.02 -9.92
CA LEU A 49 -9.81 11.26 -10.34
C LEU A 49 -8.98 11.06 -11.62
N SER A 50 -8.26 9.93 -11.72
CA SER A 50 -7.64 9.50 -12.98
C SER A 50 -8.68 9.36 -14.10
N GLY A 51 -9.82 8.71 -13.85
CA GLY A 51 -10.88 8.60 -14.86
C GLY A 51 -11.41 9.95 -15.33
N PHE A 52 -11.62 10.92 -14.44
CA PHE A 52 -11.98 12.28 -14.86
C PHE A 52 -10.86 12.96 -15.67
N ALA A 53 -9.62 12.85 -15.21
CA ALA A 53 -8.47 13.44 -15.90
C ALA A 53 -8.30 12.87 -17.33
N HIS A 54 -8.56 11.58 -17.49
CA HIS A 54 -8.51 10.86 -18.74
C HIS A 54 -9.68 11.22 -19.67
N VAL A 55 -10.92 11.05 -19.19
CA VAL A 55 -12.15 11.17 -20.00
C VAL A 55 -12.45 12.62 -20.39
N LEU A 56 -12.01 13.60 -19.59
CA LEU A 56 -12.19 15.03 -19.86
C LEU A 56 -10.97 15.68 -20.53
N GLU A 57 -9.99 14.88 -20.96
CA GLU A 57 -8.76 15.35 -21.62
C GLU A 57 -7.99 16.41 -20.80
N TRP A 58 -8.05 16.32 -19.47
CA TRP A 58 -7.26 17.21 -18.60
C TRP A 58 -5.79 16.84 -18.64
N SER A 59 -5.48 15.55 -18.81
CA SER A 59 -4.13 15.06 -19.08
C SER A 59 -3.74 15.37 -20.53
N LYS A 60 -2.70 16.20 -20.70
CA LYS A 60 -2.21 16.61 -22.03
C LYS A 60 -1.11 15.72 -22.59
N GLU A 61 -0.49 14.89 -21.75
CA GLU A 61 0.62 14.00 -22.13
C GLU A 61 0.33 12.54 -21.75
N ARG A 62 -0.01 11.77 -22.79
CA ARG A 62 -0.08 10.31 -22.97
C ARG A 62 -0.27 9.43 -21.71
N GLY A 63 -1.52 9.05 -21.43
CA GLY A 63 -1.88 7.88 -20.63
C GLY A 63 -1.73 6.57 -21.41
N PHE A 64 -0.51 6.22 -21.84
CA PHE A 64 -0.04 4.98 -22.51
C PHE A 64 -0.89 4.24 -23.60
N TYR A 65 -2.23 4.21 -23.69
CA TYR A 65 -2.99 3.35 -24.64
C TYR A 65 -4.18 3.99 -25.38
N GLU A 66 -3.96 5.14 -26.00
CA GLU A 66 -4.43 5.27 -27.39
C GLU A 66 -3.28 4.90 -28.33
N VAL A 67 -2.82 3.65 -28.24
CA VAL A 67 -1.98 2.99 -29.25
C VAL A 67 -2.83 1.77 -29.62
N LEU A 68 -3.63 1.79 -30.69
CA LEU A 68 -3.12 1.33 -31.98
C LEU A 68 -3.99 1.67 -33.22
N SER A 69 -5.01 2.53 -33.21
CA SER A 69 -5.80 2.72 -34.45
C SER A 69 -6.20 4.13 -34.87
N GLY A 70 -5.96 5.18 -34.08
CA GLY A 70 -6.46 6.50 -34.47
C GLY A 70 -8.00 6.54 -34.60
N ASP A 71 -8.69 5.60 -33.96
CA ASP A 71 -10.14 5.70 -33.76
C ASP A 71 -10.41 6.45 -32.46
N PRO A 72 -10.90 7.70 -32.54
CA PRO A 72 -11.32 8.43 -31.36
C PRO A 72 -12.52 7.70 -30.76
N VAL A 73 -12.43 7.34 -29.49
CA VAL A 73 -13.61 7.13 -28.61
C VAL A 73 -14.72 6.31 -29.29
N GLY A 74 -14.34 5.17 -29.87
CA GLY A 74 -15.27 4.19 -30.45
C GLY A 74 -15.84 3.23 -29.41
N SER A 75 -16.81 2.40 -29.81
CA SER A 75 -17.41 1.35 -28.97
C SER A 75 -16.43 0.28 -28.49
N THR A 76 -15.20 0.26 -29.02
CA THR A 76 -14.11 -0.70 -28.75
C THR A 76 -13.08 -0.21 -27.73
N SER A 77 -13.31 0.93 -27.07
CA SER A 77 -12.32 1.60 -26.20
C SER A 77 -12.19 1.02 -24.77
N GLY A 78 -12.96 0.00 -24.39
CA GLY A 78 -13.00 -0.54 -23.01
C GLY A 78 -13.47 0.44 -21.92
N LEU A 79 -13.72 1.71 -22.29
CA LEU A 79 -14.00 2.84 -21.39
C LEU A 79 -15.28 2.67 -20.58
N THR A 80 -16.31 2.08 -21.20
CA THR A 80 -17.60 1.81 -20.53
C THR A 80 -17.44 0.73 -19.46
N GLU A 81 -16.64 -0.31 -19.73
CA GLU A 81 -16.37 -1.38 -18.77
C GLU A 81 -15.49 -0.90 -17.61
N ALA A 82 -14.46 -0.11 -17.90
CA ALA A 82 -13.62 0.52 -16.87
C ALA A 82 -14.44 1.42 -15.93
N ALA A 83 -15.41 2.17 -16.48
CA ALA A 83 -16.31 2.99 -15.69
C ALA A 83 -17.25 2.16 -14.80
N TRP A 84 -17.80 1.05 -15.32
CA TRP A 84 -18.59 0.11 -14.51
C TRP A 84 -17.76 -0.58 -13.44
N ALA A 85 -16.56 -1.05 -13.76
CA ALA A 85 -15.62 -1.63 -12.81
C ALA A 85 -15.25 -0.64 -11.70
N THR A 86 -15.07 0.64 -12.04
CA THR A 86 -14.79 1.69 -11.05
C THR A 86 -16.00 1.92 -10.13
N PHE A 87 -17.21 2.01 -10.67
CA PHE A 87 -18.41 2.21 -9.87
C PHE A 87 -18.74 1.02 -8.97
N LEU A 88 -18.81 -0.17 -9.54
CA LEU A 88 -19.10 -1.39 -8.80
C LEU A 88 -17.96 -1.72 -7.83
N GLY A 89 -16.71 -1.47 -8.23
CA GLY A 89 -15.53 -1.60 -7.37
C GLY A 89 -15.58 -0.66 -6.16
N SER A 90 -16.04 0.59 -6.34
CA SER A 90 -16.24 1.53 -5.23
C SER A 90 -17.29 1.03 -4.23
N CYS A 91 -18.43 0.55 -4.74
CA CYS A 91 -19.49 -0.07 -3.93
C CYS A 91 -18.99 -1.31 -3.19
N ALA A 92 -18.27 -2.20 -3.89
CA ALA A 92 -17.73 -3.44 -3.36
C ALA A 92 -16.65 -3.19 -2.30
N LEU A 93 -15.76 -2.24 -2.54
CA LEU A 93 -14.75 -1.80 -1.59
C LEU A 93 -15.42 -1.25 -0.33
N TRP A 94 -16.42 -0.38 -0.48
CA TRP A 94 -17.16 0.15 0.67
C TRP A 94 -17.86 -0.96 1.47
N ALA A 95 -18.55 -1.87 0.79
CA ALA A 95 -19.19 -3.03 1.42
C ALA A 95 -18.15 -3.89 2.16
N GLY A 96 -17.05 -4.22 1.50
CA GLY A 96 -15.92 -4.94 2.07
C GLY A 96 -15.45 -4.25 3.35
N LEU A 97 -15.17 -2.95 3.32
CA LEU A 97 -14.67 -2.16 4.46
C LEU A 97 -15.66 -2.04 5.63
N VAL A 98 -16.97 -2.21 5.43
CA VAL A 98 -17.99 -1.98 6.48
C VAL A 98 -18.63 -3.27 7.00
N LEU A 99 -18.61 -4.35 6.22
CA LEU A 99 -19.22 -5.61 6.61
C LEU A 99 -18.63 -6.15 7.94
N PRO A 100 -19.50 -6.62 8.87
CA PRO A 100 -19.08 -7.21 10.13
C PRO A 100 -18.37 -8.54 9.90
N ARG A 101 -17.37 -8.84 10.75
CA ARG A 101 -16.42 -9.92 10.48
C ARG A 101 -16.26 -10.88 11.65
N PRO A 102 -16.05 -12.18 11.37
CA PRO A 102 -15.60 -13.11 12.39
C PRO A 102 -14.22 -12.68 12.92
N ARG A 103 -14.01 -12.86 14.22
CA ARG A 103 -12.76 -12.46 14.88
C ARG A 103 -11.64 -13.43 14.48
N LEU A 104 -10.88 -13.10 13.44
CA LEU A 104 -9.77 -13.93 12.95
C LEU A 104 -8.58 -13.99 13.91
N PHE A 105 -8.39 -12.95 14.73
CA PHE A 105 -7.38 -12.93 15.78
C PHE A 105 -8.06 -12.91 17.16
N PRO A 106 -7.86 -13.95 18.02
CA PRO A 106 -8.42 -13.97 19.35
C PRO A 106 -7.78 -12.87 20.19
N ALA A 107 -8.56 -11.86 20.56
CA ALA A 107 -8.22 -11.02 21.70
C ALA A 107 -8.29 -11.92 22.96
N ARG A 108 -7.25 -11.93 23.80
CA ARG A 108 -7.32 -12.59 25.12
C ARG A 108 -8.64 -12.19 25.81
N ALA A 109 -9.41 -13.22 26.18
CA ALA A 109 -10.75 -13.37 26.77
C ALA A 109 -11.53 -12.21 27.46
N GLY A 110 -11.07 -10.96 27.54
CA GLY A 110 -11.71 -9.92 28.35
C GLY A 110 -12.49 -8.82 27.60
N ALA A 111 -12.13 -8.47 26.36
CA ALA A 111 -12.71 -7.30 25.70
C ALA A 111 -13.74 -7.69 24.64
N ARG A 112 -15.02 -7.70 25.01
CA ARG A 112 -16.15 -7.84 24.06
C ARG A 112 -16.34 -6.59 23.20
N THR A 113 -15.75 -5.47 23.58
CA THR A 113 -15.83 -4.17 22.92
C THR A 113 -14.54 -3.86 22.14
N MET A 114 -14.69 -3.35 20.90
CA MET A 114 -13.57 -2.70 20.21
C MET A 114 -13.41 -1.29 20.80
N PRO A 115 -12.19 -0.87 21.18
CA PRO A 115 -12.00 0.49 21.64
C PRO A 115 -12.27 1.44 20.47
N ARG A 116 -13.07 2.49 20.71
CA ARG A 116 -13.42 3.53 19.72
C ARG A 116 -12.20 4.29 19.18
N ARG A 117 -11.08 4.22 19.89
CA ARG A 117 -9.80 4.81 19.51
C ARG A 117 -8.68 3.81 19.78
N PRO A 118 -7.63 3.80 18.96
CA PRO A 118 -6.46 2.97 19.20
C PRO A 118 -5.88 3.37 20.55
N LEU A 119 -5.42 2.38 21.32
CA LEU A 119 -4.75 2.66 22.59
C LEU A 119 -3.64 3.70 22.39
N ALA A 120 -3.58 4.66 23.32
CA ALA A 120 -2.56 5.69 23.35
C ALA A 120 -1.17 5.03 23.25
N PRO A 121 -0.22 5.60 22.49
CA PRO A 121 1.11 5.00 22.31
C PRO A 121 1.84 4.71 23.63
N GLU A 122 1.51 5.46 24.68
CA GLU A 122 2.06 5.36 26.04
C GLU A 122 1.61 4.09 26.79
N ASN A 123 0.47 3.52 26.37
CA ASN A 123 -0.13 2.32 26.98
C ASN A 123 0.23 1.03 26.24
N LEU A 124 1.08 1.13 25.21
CA LEU A 124 1.52 -0.03 24.43
C LEU A 124 2.76 -0.67 25.07
N TYR A 125 2.79 -1.99 25.03
CA TYR A 125 4.04 -2.71 25.20
C TYR A 125 4.94 -2.44 24.00
N SER A 126 6.20 -2.09 24.28
CA SER A 126 7.23 -1.89 23.26
C SER A 126 8.35 -2.90 23.48
N PHE A 127 8.42 -3.91 22.61
CA PHE A 127 9.52 -4.87 22.59
C PHE A 127 10.86 -4.18 22.28
N ALA A 128 10.84 -3.18 21.39
CA ALA A 128 12.00 -2.33 21.11
C ALA A 128 12.48 -1.58 22.37
N ALA A 129 11.57 -1.08 23.22
CA ALA A 129 11.91 -0.44 24.48
C ALA A 129 12.48 -1.41 25.53
N ALA A 130 11.97 -2.64 25.56
CA ALA A 130 12.38 -3.67 26.51
C ALA A 130 13.74 -4.28 26.15
N HIS A 131 14.02 -4.44 24.85
CA HIS A 131 15.22 -5.09 24.32
C HIS A 131 16.06 -4.15 23.46
N ARG A 132 16.24 -2.89 23.90
CA ARG A 132 16.87 -1.80 23.12
C ARG A 132 18.22 -2.16 22.51
N VAL A 133 19.08 -2.86 23.26
CA VAL A 133 20.41 -3.23 22.79
C VAL A 133 20.32 -4.27 21.67
N ALA A 134 19.49 -5.29 21.84
CA ALA A 134 19.31 -6.35 20.83
C ALA A 134 18.60 -5.80 19.59
N VAL A 135 17.47 -5.11 19.76
CA VAL A 135 16.71 -4.53 18.64
C VAL A 135 17.49 -3.42 17.94
N GLY A 136 18.21 -2.57 18.69
CA GLY A 136 19.10 -1.56 18.14
C GLY A 136 20.28 -2.18 17.39
N GLY A 137 20.88 -3.24 17.92
CA GLY A 137 21.94 -4.00 17.24
C GLY A 137 21.46 -4.62 15.93
N VAL A 138 20.29 -5.24 15.92
CA VAL A 138 19.64 -5.75 14.69
C VAL A 138 19.39 -4.61 13.70
N ALA A 139 18.87 -3.48 14.16
CA ALA A 139 18.58 -2.34 13.29
C ALA A 139 19.86 -1.76 12.67
N LEU A 140 20.97 -1.70 13.41
CA LEU A 140 22.27 -1.30 12.88
C LEU A 140 22.85 -2.32 11.89
N ALA A 141 22.69 -3.62 12.16
CA ALA A 141 23.12 -4.67 11.23
C ALA A 141 22.34 -4.59 9.90
N LEU A 142 21.02 -4.40 9.97
CA LEU A 142 20.17 -4.18 8.79
C LEU A 142 20.54 -2.89 8.05
N ALA A 143 20.84 -1.80 8.78
CA ALA A 143 21.29 -0.56 8.17
C ALA A 143 22.62 -0.73 7.44
N GLY A 144 23.59 -1.43 8.03
CA GLY A 144 24.87 -1.73 7.40
C GLY A 144 24.73 -2.60 6.16
N ALA A 145 23.93 -3.67 6.23
CA ALA A 145 23.64 -4.54 5.09
C ALA A 145 22.91 -3.79 3.97
N GLY A 146 21.90 -2.98 4.32
CA GLY A 146 21.13 -2.19 3.37
C GLY A 146 21.94 -1.07 2.71
N ALA A 147 22.80 -0.38 3.48
CA ALA A 147 23.71 0.62 2.94
C ALA A 147 24.75 -0.01 2.00
N PHE A 148 25.29 -1.18 2.34
CA PHE A 148 26.19 -1.92 1.46
C PHE A 148 25.50 -2.33 0.16
N GLY A 149 24.28 -2.86 0.23
CA GLY A 149 23.46 -3.16 -0.95
C GLY A 149 23.22 -1.93 -1.81
N LEU A 150 22.82 -0.81 -1.19
CA LEU A 150 22.56 0.46 -1.88
C LEU A 150 23.80 0.98 -2.61
N VAL A 151 24.97 1.01 -1.97
CA VAL A 151 26.22 1.46 -2.60
C VAL A 151 26.59 0.60 -3.80
N ARG A 152 26.38 -0.72 -3.71
CA ARG A 152 26.65 -1.65 -4.81
C ARG A 152 25.71 -1.44 -5.99
N VAL A 153 24.41 -1.25 -5.72
CA VAL A 153 23.41 -0.96 -6.76
C VAL A 153 23.72 0.39 -7.41
N MET A 154 23.93 1.45 -6.63
CA MET A 154 24.26 2.79 -7.15
C MET A 154 25.50 2.75 -8.05
N GLY A 155 26.56 2.06 -7.63
CA GLY A 155 27.79 1.94 -8.42
C GLY A 155 27.65 1.11 -9.71
N ALA A 156 26.66 0.22 -9.80
CA ALA A 156 26.35 -0.51 -11.03
C ALA A 156 25.49 0.32 -12.01
N THR A 157 24.76 1.31 -11.49
CA THR A 157 23.73 2.05 -12.24
C THR A 157 24.20 3.40 -12.78
N THR A 158 25.35 3.90 -12.34
CA THR A 158 25.97 5.11 -12.89
C THR A 158 26.26 5.03 -14.40
N ASP A 159 26.30 3.81 -14.95
CA ASP A 159 26.50 3.56 -16.38
C ASP A 159 25.19 3.38 -17.17
N GLN A 160 24.03 3.23 -16.50
CA GLN A 160 22.72 3.06 -17.13
C GLN A 160 21.89 4.34 -17.05
N THR A 161 21.98 5.15 -18.10
CA THR A 161 21.18 6.37 -18.25
C THR A 161 19.70 6.03 -18.47
N GLY A 162 18.87 6.23 -17.44
CA GLY A 162 17.42 6.45 -17.60
C GLY A 162 16.48 5.25 -17.41
N GLY A 163 16.98 4.04 -17.17
CA GLY A 163 16.13 2.87 -16.86
C GLY A 163 15.57 2.92 -15.44
N ARG A 164 14.26 2.70 -15.26
CA ARG A 164 13.71 2.34 -13.94
C ARG A 164 14.22 0.92 -13.65
N ILE A 165 14.99 0.76 -12.59
CA ILE A 165 15.48 -0.55 -12.15
C ILE A 165 14.28 -1.26 -11.51
N ILE A 166 13.61 -2.11 -12.27
CA ILE A 166 12.49 -2.96 -11.80
C ILE A 166 12.94 -4.42 -11.73
N ALA A 167 13.90 -4.79 -12.57
CA ALA A 167 14.71 -5.99 -12.45
C ALA A 167 16.18 -5.55 -12.35
N VAL A 168 16.90 -6.13 -11.39
CA VAL A 168 18.35 -6.08 -11.35
C VAL A 168 18.82 -7.45 -11.79
N ASP A 169 19.20 -7.57 -13.06
CA ASP A 169 19.68 -8.84 -13.59
C ASP A 169 21.00 -9.27 -12.91
N ASP A 170 21.23 -10.58 -12.92
CA ASP A 170 22.42 -11.25 -12.40
C ASP A 170 22.68 -11.03 -10.89
N GLY A 171 23.88 -11.38 -10.42
CA GLY A 171 24.34 -11.32 -9.03
C GLY A 171 24.27 -9.96 -8.33
N ASN A 172 23.56 -8.98 -8.90
CA ASN A 172 23.20 -7.70 -8.30
C ASN A 172 21.80 -7.71 -7.66
N ALA A 173 20.91 -8.66 -8.01
CA ALA A 173 19.59 -8.83 -7.36
C ALA A 173 19.69 -8.99 -5.84
N ARG A 174 20.72 -9.72 -5.37
CA ARG A 174 21.03 -9.86 -3.93
C ARG A 174 21.35 -8.52 -3.25
N PHE A 175 21.97 -7.57 -3.96
CA PHE A 175 22.28 -6.25 -3.40
C PHE A 175 21.05 -5.36 -3.36
N ALA A 176 20.18 -5.44 -4.37
CA ALA A 176 18.86 -4.78 -4.34
C ALA A 176 17.97 -5.32 -3.21
N PHE A 177 17.97 -6.64 -3.02
CA PHE A 177 17.28 -7.29 -1.91
C PHE A 177 17.76 -6.79 -0.54
N LEU A 178 19.08 -6.75 -0.32
CA LEU A 178 19.66 -6.21 0.92
C LEU A 178 19.30 -4.73 1.12
N ALA A 179 19.36 -3.92 0.05
CA ALA A 179 19.00 -2.51 0.11
C ALA A 179 17.52 -2.28 0.46
N GLY A 180 16.64 -3.23 0.11
CA GLY A 180 15.22 -3.24 0.49
C GLY A 180 14.96 -3.37 1.99
N TRP A 181 15.96 -3.72 2.81
CA TRP A 181 15.82 -3.75 4.28
C TRP A 181 16.18 -2.44 4.99
N LEU A 182 16.80 -1.50 4.28
CA LEU A 182 17.17 -0.20 4.84
C LEU A 182 15.98 0.56 5.44
N PRO A 183 14.77 0.53 4.83
CA PRO A 183 13.59 1.12 5.45
C PRO A 183 13.20 0.57 6.81
N TRP A 184 13.33 -0.75 6.99
CA TRP A 184 12.99 -1.40 8.25
C TRP A 184 14.05 -1.12 9.30
N ALA A 185 15.32 -1.04 8.91
CA ALA A 185 16.38 -0.57 9.78
C ALA A 185 16.08 0.83 10.33
N VAL A 186 15.72 1.78 9.47
CA VAL A 186 15.32 3.15 9.87
C VAL A 186 14.12 3.12 10.80
N THR A 187 13.07 2.36 10.46
CA THR A 187 11.87 2.24 11.29
C THR A 187 12.21 1.70 12.68
N LEU A 188 12.98 0.62 12.77
CA LEU A 188 13.38 0.02 14.05
C LEU A 188 14.27 0.95 14.88
N LEU A 189 15.22 1.65 14.25
CA LEU A 189 16.05 2.66 14.92
C LEU A 189 15.18 3.78 15.52
N VAL A 190 14.22 4.30 14.75
CA VAL A 190 13.29 5.33 15.26
C VAL A 190 12.49 4.79 16.44
N LEU A 191 12.00 3.55 16.39
CA LEU A 191 11.26 2.96 17.51
C LEU A 191 12.15 2.85 18.76
N VAL A 192 13.36 2.30 18.65
CA VAL A 192 14.32 2.19 19.77
C VAL A 192 14.63 3.57 20.38
N LEU A 193 14.78 4.61 19.55
CA LEU A 193 15.09 5.97 19.98
C LEU A 193 13.88 6.75 20.52
N ALA A 194 12.67 6.42 20.05
CA ALA A 194 11.42 7.01 20.51
C ALA A 194 11.01 6.49 21.90
N CYS A 195 11.62 5.40 22.38
CA CYS A 195 11.32 4.79 23.67
C CYS A 195 11.77 5.68 24.86
N ARG A 196 10.87 6.49 25.42
CA ARG A 196 11.09 7.22 26.69
C ARG A 196 10.08 6.82 27.77
N ARG A 197 10.51 6.91 29.03
CA ARG A 197 9.70 6.70 30.26
C ARG A 197 8.39 7.49 30.18
N ARG A 198 7.35 7.00 30.87
CA ARG A 198 5.95 7.47 31.04
C ARG A 198 5.69 8.99 31.25
N SER A 199 6.70 9.84 31.24
CA SER A 199 6.51 11.28 31.21
C SER A 199 6.46 11.76 29.76
N PRO A 200 5.46 12.56 29.36
CA PRO A 200 5.42 13.19 28.05
C PRO A 200 6.64 14.12 27.87
N GLY A 201 7.74 13.56 27.36
CA GLY A 201 8.90 14.31 26.88
C GLY A 201 8.54 15.07 25.59
N PRO A 202 9.25 16.17 25.28
CA PRO A 202 8.75 17.25 24.44
C PRO A 202 8.46 16.73 23.03
N ALA A 203 7.25 17.01 22.53
CA ALA A 203 6.77 16.66 21.19
C ALA A 203 7.78 16.95 20.06
N VAL A 204 8.72 17.87 20.29
CA VAL A 204 9.85 18.22 19.43
C VAL A 204 10.80 17.04 19.16
N TRP A 205 11.14 16.20 20.15
CA TRP A 205 12.06 15.07 19.92
C TRP A 205 11.45 14.01 18.99
N ASN A 206 10.18 13.63 19.24
CA ASN A 206 9.45 12.70 18.38
C ASN A 206 9.26 13.26 16.96
N THR A 207 9.10 14.58 16.88
CA THR A 207 9.06 15.30 15.60
C THR A 207 10.39 15.19 14.86
N ILE A 208 11.52 15.45 15.53
CA ILE A 208 12.86 15.33 14.93
C ILE A 208 13.08 13.89 14.46
N LEU A 209 12.78 12.89 15.29
CA LEU A 209 12.91 11.48 14.92
C LEU A 209 12.05 11.12 13.69
N LEU A 210 10.81 11.63 13.62
CA LEU A 210 9.94 11.40 12.46
C LEU A 210 10.51 12.06 11.20
N VAL A 211 10.93 13.32 11.27
CA VAL A 211 11.46 14.05 10.11
C VAL A 211 12.77 13.41 9.61
N VAL A 212 13.69 13.08 10.52
CA VAL A 212 14.95 12.41 10.17
C VAL A 212 14.68 11.02 9.61
N GLY A 213 13.77 10.25 10.21
CA GLY A 213 13.37 8.94 9.70
C GLY A 213 12.78 9.02 8.31
N LEU A 214 11.82 9.90 8.07
CA LEU A 214 11.23 10.12 6.74
C LEU A 214 12.27 10.59 5.72
N GLY A 215 13.20 11.47 6.11
CA GLY A 215 14.30 11.90 5.24
C GLY A 215 15.20 10.74 4.84
N ALA A 216 15.57 9.87 5.79
CA ALA A 216 16.36 8.67 5.50
C ALA A 216 15.61 7.69 4.58
N LEU A 217 14.30 7.51 4.78
CA LEU A 217 13.45 6.70 3.90
C LEU A 217 13.39 7.30 2.48
N ALA A 218 13.26 8.61 2.35
CA ALA A 218 13.22 9.30 1.05
C ALA A 218 14.55 9.14 0.29
N VAL A 219 15.70 9.27 0.98
CA VAL A 219 17.03 9.05 0.39
C VAL A 219 17.21 7.58 -0.01
N SER A 220 16.71 6.63 0.77
CA SER A 220 16.76 5.20 0.41
C SER A 220 15.95 4.91 -0.84
N ALA A 221 14.77 5.49 -0.95
CA ALA A 221 13.81 5.18 -2.00
C ALA A 221 14.03 6.00 -3.29
N SER A 222 14.86 7.06 -3.25
CA SER A 222 15.23 7.83 -4.45
C SER A 222 16.02 7.02 -5.49
N TRP A 223 16.62 5.90 -5.09
CA TRP A 223 17.49 5.07 -5.93
C TRP A 223 16.92 3.68 -6.24
N ASN A 224 16.08 3.12 -5.36
CA ASN A 224 15.68 1.71 -5.40
C ASN A 224 14.21 1.45 -5.78
N GLY A 225 13.36 2.46 -5.94
CA GLY A 225 11.91 2.23 -5.98
C GLY A 225 11.10 3.05 -6.97
N GLY A 226 9.91 2.54 -7.29
CA GLY A 226 8.82 3.35 -7.84
C GLY A 226 8.45 4.49 -6.90
N ARG A 227 8.09 5.66 -7.43
CA ARG A 227 7.87 6.89 -6.63
C ARG A 227 6.77 6.75 -5.58
N SER A 228 5.80 5.87 -5.82
CA SER A 228 4.73 5.49 -4.89
C SER A 228 5.19 4.58 -3.74
N GLU A 229 6.33 3.89 -3.88
CA GLU A 229 6.91 3.03 -2.84
C GLU A 229 7.43 3.83 -1.64
N ILE A 230 7.83 5.10 -1.85
CA ILE A 230 8.19 6.04 -0.77
C ILE A 230 7.03 6.16 0.22
N VAL A 231 5.80 6.25 -0.29
CA VAL A 231 4.60 6.42 0.53
C VAL A 231 4.26 5.13 1.26
N TYR A 232 4.42 3.99 0.59
CA TYR A 232 4.29 2.64 1.18
C TYR A 232 5.21 2.47 2.38
N VAL A 233 6.48 2.85 2.24
CA VAL A 233 7.53 2.70 3.24
C VAL A 233 7.41 3.75 4.36
N ALA A 234 6.95 4.96 4.07
CA ALA A 234 6.77 6.01 5.06
C ALA A 234 5.54 5.79 5.96
N PHE A 235 4.51 5.10 5.44
CA PHE A 235 3.22 4.95 6.12
C PHE A 235 3.31 4.28 7.51
N PRO A 236 4.05 3.17 7.72
CA PRO A 236 4.15 2.53 9.03
C PRO A 236 4.79 3.45 10.07
N LEU A 237 5.84 4.19 9.68
CA LEU A 237 6.50 5.16 10.55
C LEU A 237 5.55 6.31 10.94
N LEU A 238 4.81 6.84 9.97
CA LEU A 238 3.77 7.85 10.19
C LEU A 238 2.67 7.34 11.13
N ALA A 239 2.16 6.13 10.91
CA ALA A 239 1.09 5.53 11.71
C ALA A 239 1.45 5.42 13.20
N LEU A 240 2.74 5.21 13.52
CA LEU A 240 3.24 5.02 14.88
C LEU A 240 3.68 6.32 15.55
N MET A 241 4.34 7.20 14.81
CA MET A 241 4.95 8.42 15.35
C MET A 241 4.01 9.61 15.35
N LEU A 242 3.10 9.72 14.38
CA LEU A 242 2.17 10.84 14.28
C LEU A 242 1.23 10.97 15.50
N PRO A 243 0.72 9.87 16.10
CA PRO A 243 -0.04 9.95 17.36
C PRO A 243 0.80 10.40 18.57
N ARG A 244 2.14 10.42 18.46
CA ARG A 244 3.06 10.89 19.51
C ARG A 244 3.38 12.38 19.40
N ILE A 245 2.77 13.09 18.45
CA ILE A 245 2.99 14.51 18.16
C ILE A 245 1.64 15.24 18.30
N ASN A 246 1.49 16.10 19.32
CA ASN A 246 0.23 16.79 19.59
C ASN A 246 0.14 18.19 18.96
N VAL A 247 1.21 18.98 18.94
CA VAL A 247 1.15 20.42 18.58
C VAL A 247 1.32 20.67 17.08
N LEU A 248 2.26 19.97 16.43
CA LEU A 248 2.66 20.26 15.05
C LEU A 248 2.13 19.25 14.02
N ARG A 249 1.23 18.34 14.44
CA ARG A 249 0.75 17.23 13.62
C ARG A 249 0.19 17.67 12.25
N TRP A 250 -0.72 18.64 12.26
CA TRP A 250 -1.37 19.14 11.04
C TRP A 250 -0.40 19.88 10.12
N PRO A 251 0.39 20.85 10.62
CA PRO A 251 1.47 21.46 9.83
C PRO A 251 2.42 20.45 9.19
N PHE A 252 2.83 19.40 9.92
CA PHE A 252 3.71 18.37 9.37
C PHE A 252 3.04 17.52 8.29
N MET A 253 1.76 17.15 8.46
CA MET A 253 1.04 16.42 7.41
C MET A 253 0.92 17.25 6.14
N VAL A 254 0.61 18.54 6.25
CA VAL A 254 0.48 19.45 5.09
C VAL A 254 1.83 19.67 4.42
N ALA A 255 2.86 20.04 5.19
CA ALA A 255 4.20 20.27 4.66
C ALA A 255 4.81 18.98 4.07
N GLY A 256 4.61 17.84 4.73
CA GLY A 256 5.06 16.53 4.23
C GLY A 256 4.37 16.14 2.92
N ALA A 257 3.06 16.35 2.81
CA ALA A 257 2.33 16.11 1.56
C ALA A 257 2.81 17.02 0.43
N ALA A 258 3.06 18.31 0.71
CA ALA A 258 3.60 19.26 -0.26
C ALA A 258 5.03 18.89 -0.70
N LEU A 259 5.90 18.50 0.23
CA LEU A 259 7.27 18.06 -0.07
C LEU A 259 7.28 16.76 -0.88
N LEU A 260 6.41 15.80 -0.54
CA LEU A 260 6.27 14.57 -1.30
C LEU A 260 5.80 14.86 -2.72
N ALA A 261 4.77 15.69 -2.88
CA ALA A 261 4.29 16.12 -4.20
C ALA A 261 5.40 16.83 -4.99
N GLY A 262 6.11 17.77 -4.37
CA GLY A 262 7.23 18.50 -4.98
C GLY A 262 8.38 17.59 -5.37
N TYR A 263 8.76 16.63 -4.52
CA TYR A 263 9.79 15.64 -4.80
C TYR A 263 9.41 14.71 -5.96
N ILE A 264 8.16 14.24 -5.98
CA ILE A 264 7.63 13.42 -7.06
C ILE A 264 7.63 14.20 -8.38
N VAL A 265 7.17 15.46 -8.38
CA VAL A 265 7.20 16.32 -9.58
C VAL A 265 8.64 16.55 -10.04
N TYR A 266 9.53 16.97 -9.14
CA TYR A 266 10.93 17.25 -9.45
C TYR A 266 11.64 16.03 -10.07
N THR A 267 11.50 14.86 -9.46
CA THR A 267 12.10 13.64 -10.00
C THR A 267 11.42 13.18 -11.29
N THR A 268 10.14 13.49 -11.49
CA THR A 268 9.42 13.25 -12.75
C THR A 268 10.02 14.06 -13.89
N MET A 269 10.22 15.37 -13.69
CA MET A 269 10.79 16.29 -14.68
C MET A 269 12.19 15.89 -15.18
N GLN A 270 12.94 15.10 -14.42
CA GLN A 270 14.28 14.67 -14.81
C GLN A 270 14.32 13.45 -15.74
N ARG A 271 13.16 12.87 -16.13
CA ARG A 271 13.12 11.75 -17.07
C ARG A 271 12.96 12.21 -18.52
N VAL A 272 13.55 11.44 -19.43
CA VAL A 272 13.32 11.56 -20.88
C VAL A 272 11.85 11.23 -21.16
N GLY A 273 11.13 12.15 -21.84
CA GLY A 273 9.70 11.99 -22.14
C GLY A 273 8.74 12.33 -20.98
N ALA A 274 9.21 13.03 -19.94
CA ALA A 274 8.38 13.39 -18.79
C ALA A 274 7.54 14.65 -19.00
N THR A 275 6.29 14.57 -18.55
CA THR A 275 5.36 15.68 -18.49
C THR A 275 5.49 16.51 -17.21
N THR A 276 5.29 17.82 -17.35
CA THR A 276 5.10 18.75 -16.22
C THR A 276 3.62 18.96 -15.87
N ASP A 277 2.71 18.34 -16.62
CA ASP A 277 1.27 18.49 -16.41
C ASP A 277 0.80 17.69 -15.18
N PRO A 278 0.24 18.36 -14.16
CA PRO A 278 -0.21 17.70 -12.94
C PRO A 278 -1.35 16.71 -13.17
N TRP A 279 -2.18 16.91 -14.20
CA TRP A 279 -3.26 15.98 -14.54
C TRP A 279 -2.76 14.71 -15.17
N SER A 280 -1.74 14.84 -16.01
CA SER A 280 -1.00 13.70 -16.49
C SER A 280 -0.44 12.91 -15.30
N PHE A 281 0.22 13.52 -14.31
CA PHE A 281 0.66 12.78 -13.11
C PHE A 281 -0.46 11.95 -12.45
N VAL A 282 -1.63 12.57 -12.25
CA VAL A 282 -2.79 11.89 -11.65
C VAL A 282 -3.30 10.75 -12.53
N ASP A 283 -3.23 10.88 -13.86
CA ASP A 283 -3.72 9.87 -14.79
C ASP A 283 -2.73 8.73 -15.03
N TRP A 284 -1.43 9.01 -15.23
CA TRP A 284 -0.45 7.99 -15.63
C TRP A 284 0.46 7.50 -14.49
N GLN A 285 0.97 8.37 -13.61
CA GLN A 285 1.86 7.94 -12.53
C GLN A 285 1.08 7.24 -11.42
N TRP A 286 0.00 7.87 -10.98
CA TRP A 286 -0.83 7.40 -9.88
C TRP A 286 -2.11 6.71 -10.35
N GLY A 287 -2.64 7.13 -11.49
CA GLY A 287 -3.91 6.68 -12.04
C GLY A 287 -3.85 5.32 -12.71
N ARG A 288 -4.97 4.60 -12.66
CA ARG A 288 -5.11 3.23 -13.21
C ARG A 288 -6.40 3.06 -14.03
N PHE A 289 -7.16 4.13 -14.25
CA PHE A 289 -8.39 4.07 -15.04
C PHE A 289 -8.13 3.70 -16.51
N SER A 290 -7.14 4.34 -17.13
CA SER A 290 -6.72 4.06 -18.51
C SER A 290 -6.23 2.62 -18.68
N MET A 291 -5.49 2.09 -17.70
CA MET A 291 -5.06 0.69 -17.69
C MET A 291 -6.22 -0.29 -17.51
N ALA A 292 -7.26 0.08 -16.76
CA ALA A 292 -8.48 -0.72 -16.68
C ALA A 292 -9.24 -0.77 -18.02
N ALA A 293 -9.25 0.35 -18.77
CA ALA A 293 -9.84 0.40 -20.10
C ALA A 293 -9.03 -0.44 -21.11
N TRP A 294 -7.70 -0.37 -21.05
CA TRP A 294 -6.83 -1.26 -21.82
C TRP A 294 -7.11 -2.74 -21.51
N ALA A 295 -7.18 -3.11 -20.23
CA ALA A 295 -7.45 -4.50 -19.83
C ALA A 295 -8.79 -5.01 -20.37
N ALA A 296 -9.83 -4.17 -20.32
CA ALA A 296 -11.14 -4.51 -20.89
C ALA A 296 -11.04 -4.79 -22.40
N ASN A 297 -10.39 -3.90 -23.15
CA ASN A 297 -10.17 -4.07 -24.59
C ASN A 297 -9.33 -5.32 -24.89
N HIS A 298 -8.27 -5.57 -24.12
CA HIS A 298 -7.48 -6.79 -24.26
C HIS A 298 -8.34 -8.04 -24.08
N THR A 299 -9.18 -8.09 -23.03
CA THR A 299 -10.05 -9.27 -22.80
C THR A 299 -11.10 -9.46 -23.88
N GLU A 300 -11.57 -8.38 -24.51
CA GLU A 300 -12.50 -8.45 -25.64
C GLU A 300 -11.83 -9.05 -26.88
N LEU A 301 -10.56 -8.70 -27.13
CA LEU A 301 -9.81 -9.15 -28.31
C LEU A 301 -9.16 -10.53 -28.16
N HIS A 302 -8.62 -10.84 -26.99
CA HIS A 302 -7.78 -12.03 -26.74
C HIS A 302 -8.40 -13.03 -25.77
N GLY A 303 -9.53 -12.68 -25.14
CA GLY A 303 -10.12 -13.47 -24.06
C GLY A 303 -9.49 -13.18 -22.69
N ALA A 304 -10.06 -13.78 -21.64
CA ALA A 304 -9.56 -13.63 -20.28
C ALA A 304 -8.38 -14.57 -20.01
N LEU A 305 -7.46 -14.14 -19.16
CA LEU A 305 -6.27 -14.90 -18.76
C LEU A 305 -6.54 -15.96 -17.67
N HIS A 306 -7.77 -16.01 -17.14
CA HIS A 306 -8.25 -17.05 -16.23
C HIS A 306 -7.38 -17.32 -14.99
N GLY A 307 -6.66 -16.31 -14.50
CA GLY A 307 -5.81 -16.40 -13.31
C GLY A 307 -4.32 -16.58 -13.60
N GLU A 308 -3.87 -16.54 -14.86
CA GLU A 308 -2.45 -16.66 -15.24
C GLU A 308 -1.56 -15.72 -14.41
N THR A 309 -1.86 -14.42 -14.39
CA THR A 309 -1.01 -13.44 -13.67
C THR A 309 -1.12 -13.61 -12.15
N VAL A 310 -2.26 -14.11 -11.66
CA VAL A 310 -2.47 -14.42 -10.23
C VAL A 310 -1.63 -15.62 -9.82
N TRP A 311 -1.56 -16.65 -10.66
CA TRP A 311 -0.72 -17.82 -10.41
C TRP A 311 0.76 -17.50 -10.56
N SER A 312 1.12 -16.66 -11.55
CA SER A 312 2.47 -16.12 -11.70
C SER A 312 2.91 -15.44 -10.40
N ALA A 313 2.06 -14.57 -9.84
CA ALA A 313 2.29 -13.93 -8.55
C ALA A 313 2.54 -14.95 -7.44
N LEU A 314 1.58 -15.86 -7.21
CA LEU A 314 1.58 -16.84 -6.11
C LEU A 314 2.78 -17.81 -6.14
N LEU A 315 3.35 -18.06 -7.32
CA LEU A 315 4.49 -18.94 -7.50
C LEU A 315 5.82 -18.21 -7.40
N ASN A 316 5.85 -16.88 -7.59
CA ASN A 316 7.10 -16.15 -7.68
C ASN A 316 7.93 -16.24 -6.38
N VAL A 317 7.31 -16.12 -5.21
CA VAL A 317 8.04 -16.23 -3.92
C VAL A 317 8.59 -17.65 -3.68
N PRO A 318 7.79 -18.73 -3.79
CA PRO A 318 8.31 -20.10 -3.72
C PRO A 318 9.45 -20.38 -4.72
N LEU A 319 9.29 -19.96 -5.98
CA LEU A 319 10.31 -20.14 -7.03
C LEU A 319 11.59 -19.36 -6.72
N SER A 320 11.46 -18.10 -6.26
CA SER A 320 12.59 -17.29 -5.79
C SER A 320 13.36 -17.97 -4.65
N LEU A 321 12.66 -18.63 -3.72
CA LEU A 321 13.30 -19.38 -2.64
C LEU A 321 14.03 -20.63 -3.13
N LEU A 322 13.49 -21.33 -4.15
CA LEU A 322 14.16 -22.48 -4.77
C LEU A 322 15.43 -22.05 -5.52
N HIS A 323 15.35 -20.94 -6.26
CA HIS A 323 16.49 -20.35 -6.96
C HIS A 323 17.60 -19.95 -5.98
N LEU A 324 17.26 -19.43 -4.80
CA LEU A 324 18.24 -19.15 -3.72
C LEU A 324 18.98 -20.40 -3.21
N VAL A 325 18.37 -21.58 -3.29
CA VAL A 325 18.99 -22.87 -2.90
C VAL A 325 19.70 -23.53 -4.09
N GLY A 326 19.75 -22.87 -5.25
CA GLY A 326 20.43 -23.32 -6.45
C GLY A 326 19.59 -24.23 -7.35
N ILE A 327 18.27 -24.26 -7.16
CA ILE A 327 17.33 -24.97 -8.03
C ILE A 327 16.70 -23.95 -8.96
N ASP A 328 17.15 -23.92 -10.22
CA ASP A 328 16.66 -22.98 -11.21
C ASP A 328 15.35 -23.50 -11.82
N VAL A 329 14.25 -22.79 -11.57
CA VAL A 329 12.92 -23.12 -12.07
C VAL A 329 12.25 -21.84 -12.52
N ASP A 330 12.02 -21.74 -13.83
CA ASP A 330 11.31 -20.61 -14.41
C ASP A 330 9.83 -20.62 -14.02
N ASN A 331 9.24 -19.43 -13.91
CA ASN A 331 7.80 -19.29 -13.70
C ASN A 331 7.07 -19.63 -15.01
N PRO A 332 6.18 -20.63 -15.04
CA PRO A 332 5.50 -21.03 -16.26
C PRO A 332 4.37 -20.06 -16.67
N PHE A 333 4.04 -19.07 -15.85
CA PHE A 333 2.96 -18.12 -16.08
C PHE A 333 3.51 -16.70 -16.25
N ARG A 334 2.96 -15.96 -17.21
CA ARG A 334 3.36 -14.58 -17.46
C ARG A 334 2.92 -13.65 -16.34
N SER A 335 3.80 -12.73 -15.96
CA SER A 335 3.48 -11.66 -15.02
C SER A 335 2.60 -10.59 -15.68
N MET A 336 1.91 -9.79 -14.86
CA MET A 336 1.05 -8.71 -15.37
C MET A 336 1.85 -7.66 -16.15
N VAL A 337 3.07 -7.39 -15.70
CA VAL A 337 3.99 -6.46 -16.38
C VAL A 337 4.50 -7.01 -17.71
N GLU A 338 4.73 -8.33 -17.85
CA GLU A 338 5.09 -8.96 -19.13
C GLU A 338 3.96 -8.88 -20.15
N VAL A 339 2.73 -9.21 -19.74
CA VAL A 339 1.54 -9.09 -20.62
C VAL A 339 1.40 -7.66 -21.11
N SER A 340 1.49 -6.69 -20.18
CA SER A 340 1.41 -5.29 -20.55
C SER A 340 2.62 -4.81 -21.36
N GLY A 341 3.83 -5.31 -21.13
CA GLY A 341 4.99 -4.96 -21.93
C GLY A 341 4.84 -5.43 -23.38
N TYR A 342 4.38 -6.67 -23.56
CA TYR A 342 4.19 -7.29 -24.87
C TYR A 342 3.16 -6.53 -25.71
N ASP A 343 1.94 -6.36 -25.19
CA ASP A 343 0.82 -5.81 -25.97
C ASP A 343 1.04 -4.36 -26.41
N LEU A 344 1.94 -3.68 -25.73
CA LEU A 344 1.93 -2.24 -25.69
C LEU A 344 3.23 -1.59 -26.13
N LEU A 345 4.32 -2.28 -25.84
CA LEU A 345 5.68 -1.85 -26.15
C LEU A 345 6.33 -2.82 -27.12
N GLY A 346 5.65 -3.92 -27.48
CA GLY A 346 6.10 -4.90 -28.47
C GLY A 346 7.13 -5.90 -27.95
N GLY A 347 7.32 -6.00 -26.62
CA GLY A 347 8.28 -6.92 -26.01
C GLY A 347 7.96 -7.24 -24.55
N GLU A 348 8.07 -8.52 -24.18
CA GLU A 348 7.84 -9.02 -22.81
C GLU A 348 8.93 -8.54 -21.83
N ASP A 349 10.10 -8.14 -22.33
CA ASP A 349 11.22 -7.57 -21.56
C ASP A 349 10.95 -6.15 -21.04
N GLN A 350 9.89 -5.49 -21.53
CA GLN A 350 9.56 -4.10 -21.21
C GLN A 350 8.69 -3.97 -19.95
N ILE A 351 9.24 -4.33 -18.79
CA ILE A 351 8.52 -4.49 -17.50
C ILE A 351 8.20 -3.19 -16.72
N TYR A 352 8.22 -2.01 -17.36
CA TYR A 352 8.04 -0.73 -16.65
C TYR A 352 6.64 -0.13 -16.63
N VAL A 353 5.73 -0.68 -17.41
CA VAL A 353 4.30 -0.34 -17.38
C VAL A 353 3.64 -1.18 -16.31
N VAL A 354 3.00 -0.55 -15.32
CA VAL A 354 2.37 -1.24 -14.19
C VAL A 354 0.86 -1.03 -14.27
N PRO A 355 0.08 -2.04 -14.71
CA PRO A 355 -1.36 -1.89 -14.94
C PRO A 355 -2.22 -1.73 -13.67
N GLY A 356 -1.73 -2.22 -12.53
CA GLY A 356 -2.40 -2.15 -11.23
C GLY A 356 -3.56 -3.14 -11.05
N PHE A 357 -4.10 -3.17 -9.83
CA PHE A 357 -5.04 -4.20 -9.37
C PHE A 357 -6.34 -4.25 -10.19
N THR A 358 -6.91 -3.10 -10.57
CA THR A 358 -8.15 -3.07 -11.37
C THR A 358 -7.96 -3.78 -12.71
N ALA A 359 -6.89 -3.45 -13.42
CA ALA A 359 -6.56 -4.01 -14.72
C ALA A 359 -6.27 -5.51 -14.62
N GLU A 360 -5.51 -5.93 -13.61
CA GLU A 360 -5.19 -7.34 -13.38
C GLU A 360 -6.45 -8.18 -13.13
N MET A 361 -7.37 -7.68 -12.31
CA MET A 361 -8.62 -8.38 -12.03
C MET A 361 -9.53 -8.46 -13.27
N ILE A 362 -9.53 -7.42 -14.11
CA ILE A 362 -10.27 -7.42 -15.39
C ILE A 362 -9.63 -8.43 -16.35
N LEU A 363 -8.31 -8.43 -16.54
CA LEU A 363 -7.64 -9.38 -17.45
C LEU A 363 -7.94 -10.84 -17.10
N ASN A 364 -7.96 -11.18 -15.81
CA ASN A 364 -8.14 -12.56 -15.39
C ASN A 364 -9.61 -12.99 -15.32
N PHE A 365 -10.51 -12.11 -14.88
CA PHE A 365 -11.88 -12.49 -14.50
C PHE A 365 -12.95 -11.45 -14.89
N GLY A 366 -12.62 -10.49 -15.74
CA GLY A 366 -13.50 -9.41 -16.19
C GLY A 366 -13.94 -8.47 -15.06
N VAL A 367 -15.02 -7.72 -15.31
CA VAL A 367 -15.58 -6.75 -14.33
C VAL A 367 -15.96 -7.42 -13.01
N LEU A 368 -16.45 -8.67 -13.05
CA LEU A 368 -16.76 -9.44 -11.83
C LEU A 368 -15.51 -9.70 -10.99
N GLY A 369 -14.37 -9.95 -11.63
CA GLY A 369 -13.05 -9.98 -11.01
C GLY A 369 -12.75 -8.72 -10.21
N ALA A 370 -12.89 -7.55 -10.85
CA ALA A 370 -12.61 -6.28 -10.19
C ALA A 370 -13.52 -6.05 -8.98
N VAL A 371 -14.81 -6.39 -9.09
CA VAL A 371 -15.79 -6.30 -7.99
C VAL A 371 -15.41 -7.22 -6.83
N GLY A 372 -15.17 -8.51 -7.12
CA GLY A 372 -14.78 -9.50 -6.12
C GLY A 372 -13.43 -9.18 -5.46
N GLY A 373 -12.46 -8.73 -6.27
CA GLY A 373 -11.15 -8.31 -5.83
C GLY A 373 -11.21 -7.13 -4.87
N TYR A 374 -11.94 -6.06 -5.21
CA TYR A 374 -12.09 -4.89 -4.34
C TYR A 374 -12.89 -5.19 -3.07
N PHE A 375 -13.88 -6.08 -3.16
CA PHE A 375 -14.59 -6.59 -1.99
C PHE A 375 -13.62 -7.30 -1.02
N LEU A 376 -12.82 -8.24 -1.55
CA LEU A 376 -11.82 -8.98 -0.76
C LEU A 376 -10.74 -8.06 -0.23
N LEU A 377 -10.25 -7.10 -1.02
CA LEU A 377 -9.27 -6.12 -0.59
C LEU A 377 -9.81 -5.29 0.58
N GLY A 378 -11.04 -4.78 0.48
CA GLY A 378 -11.74 -4.10 1.58
C GLY A 378 -11.91 -5.01 2.81
N LEU A 379 -12.27 -6.28 2.58
CA LEU A 379 -12.40 -7.30 3.62
C LEU A 379 -11.08 -7.60 4.31
N VAL A 380 -9.95 -7.65 3.63
CA VAL A 380 -8.65 -7.89 4.28
C VAL A 380 -8.19 -6.62 5.01
N SER A 381 -8.29 -5.45 4.38
CA SER A 381 -7.81 -4.19 4.96
C SER A 381 -8.46 -3.83 6.28
N ALA A 382 -9.77 -4.01 6.44
CA ALA A 382 -10.36 -3.71 7.73
C ALA A 382 -10.08 -4.79 8.81
N VAL A 383 -9.62 -6.00 8.45
CA VAL A 383 -9.26 -7.05 9.42
C VAL A 383 -7.93 -6.63 10.03
N VAL A 384 -7.03 -6.18 9.16
CA VAL A 384 -5.77 -5.56 9.53
C VAL A 384 -6.02 -4.30 10.38
N SER A 385 -6.97 -3.43 9.99
CA SER A 385 -7.31 -2.24 10.78
C SER A 385 -7.87 -2.58 12.18
N ASP A 386 -8.74 -3.58 12.27
CA ASP A 386 -9.32 -4.04 13.54
C ASP A 386 -8.28 -4.73 14.41
N ALA A 387 -7.37 -5.50 13.81
CA ALA A 387 -6.24 -6.11 14.49
C ALA A 387 -5.28 -5.04 15.01
N TYR A 388 -5.00 -4.00 14.22
CA TYR A 388 -4.13 -2.89 14.61
C TYR A 388 -4.71 -2.16 15.82
N SER A 389 -6.00 -1.82 15.76
CA SER A 389 -6.68 -1.03 16.79
C SER A 389 -6.75 -1.77 18.13
N ARG A 390 -6.88 -3.11 18.09
CA ARG A 390 -6.84 -3.99 19.27
C ARG A 390 -5.43 -4.34 19.74
N SER A 391 -4.42 -4.17 18.90
CA SER A 391 -3.05 -4.53 19.24
C SER A 391 -2.53 -3.69 20.40
N ARG A 392 -1.99 -4.38 21.41
CA ARG A 392 -1.30 -3.81 22.59
C ARG A 392 0.22 -3.77 22.43
N SER A 393 0.75 -4.31 21.34
CA SER A 393 2.18 -4.35 21.04
C SER A 393 2.51 -3.34 19.94
N GLU A 394 3.57 -2.56 20.14
CA GLU A 394 4.14 -1.66 19.14
C GLU A 394 4.66 -2.44 17.92
N THR A 395 5.38 -3.54 18.14
CA THR A 395 5.89 -4.41 17.06
C THR A 395 4.76 -4.94 16.18
N ASN A 396 3.69 -5.44 16.80
CA ASN A 396 2.54 -5.94 16.06
C ASN A 396 1.80 -4.79 15.34
N ARG A 397 1.78 -3.58 15.89
CA ARG A 397 1.26 -2.40 15.20
C ARG A 397 2.11 -1.99 13.99
N VAL A 398 3.44 -2.05 14.09
CA VAL A 398 4.35 -1.80 12.95
C VAL A 398 4.04 -2.79 11.83
N LEU A 399 4.04 -4.09 12.14
CA LEU A 399 3.78 -5.14 11.16
C LEU A 399 2.41 -4.95 10.47
N LEU A 400 1.36 -4.70 11.26
CA LEU A 400 0.02 -4.49 10.73
C LEU A 400 -0.12 -3.17 9.94
N ALA A 401 0.58 -2.10 10.33
CA ALA A 401 0.62 -0.85 9.56
C ALA A 401 1.34 -1.04 8.23
N THR A 402 2.39 -1.87 8.19
CA THR A 402 3.09 -2.24 6.96
C THR A 402 2.23 -3.08 6.03
N ILE A 403 1.60 -4.16 6.52
CA ILE A 403 0.66 -4.95 5.71
C ILE A 403 -0.49 -4.05 5.23
N GLY A 404 -0.99 -3.19 6.12
CA GLY A 404 -2.02 -2.20 5.81
C GLY A 404 -1.61 -1.24 4.70
N SER A 405 -0.38 -0.74 4.71
CA SER A 405 0.12 0.11 3.63
C SER A 405 0.25 -0.67 2.33
N THR A 406 0.78 -1.90 2.35
CA THR A 406 0.85 -2.73 1.13
C THR A 406 -0.53 -2.91 0.50
N LEU A 407 -1.56 -3.16 1.31
CA LEU A 407 -2.95 -3.28 0.85
C LEU A 407 -3.46 -1.98 0.24
N VAL A 408 -3.30 -0.84 0.92
CA VAL A 408 -3.74 0.47 0.41
C VAL A 408 -3.10 0.77 -0.95
N PHE A 409 -1.81 0.49 -1.10
CA PHE A 409 -1.05 0.78 -2.31
C PHE A 409 -1.23 -0.26 -3.43
N GLN A 410 -1.91 -1.39 -3.20
CA GLN A 410 -2.27 -2.33 -4.27
C GLN A 410 -3.04 -1.65 -5.41
N GLY A 411 -3.88 -0.66 -5.10
CA GLY A 411 -4.64 0.09 -6.10
C GLY A 411 -3.78 0.93 -7.07
N ILE A 412 -2.49 1.14 -6.79
CA ILE A 412 -1.56 1.90 -7.65
C ILE A 412 -0.38 1.04 -8.09
N VAL A 413 0.33 0.44 -7.13
CA VAL A 413 1.60 -0.26 -7.36
C VAL A 413 1.35 -1.73 -7.72
N GLY A 414 0.22 -2.27 -7.27
CA GLY A 414 0.01 -3.70 -7.18
C GLY A 414 -0.46 -4.35 -8.46
N GLN A 415 0.45 -4.99 -9.16
CA GLN A 415 0.20 -6.38 -9.53
C GLN A 415 0.28 -7.25 -8.27
N LEU A 416 -0.56 -8.28 -8.14
CA LEU A 416 -0.59 -9.21 -6.99
C LEU A 416 0.79 -9.80 -6.68
N GLU A 417 1.64 -9.93 -7.69
CA GLU A 417 3.03 -10.38 -7.55
C GLU A 417 3.82 -9.52 -6.56
N SER A 418 3.69 -8.20 -6.68
CA SER A 418 4.35 -7.26 -5.77
C SER A 418 3.80 -7.36 -4.35
N PHE A 419 2.50 -7.64 -4.18
CA PHE A 419 1.88 -7.81 -2.86
C PHE A 419 2.56 -8.93 -2.08
N GLU A 420 2.72 -10.09 -2.72
CA GLU A 420 3.29 -11.25 -2.06
C GLU A 420 4.75 -11.00 -1.69
N VAL A 421 5.56 -10.48 -2.62
CA VAL A 421 6.95 -10.13 -2.36
C VAL A 421 7.07 -9.12 -1.21
N PHE A 422 6.22 -8.09 -1.19
CA PHE A 422 6.25 -7.08 -0.14
C PHE A 422 5.83 -7.62 1.23
N VAL A 423 4.81 -8.48 1.30
CA VAL A 423 4.29 -9.02 2.58
C VAL A 423 5.13 -10.19 3.10
N THR A 424 5.89 -10.89 2.24
CA THR A 424 6.70 -12.04 2.64
C THR A 424 8.18 -11.67 2.80
N LEU A 425 8.84 -11.37 1.68
CA LEU A 425 10.28 -11.22 1.57
C LEU A 425 10.75 -9.83 2.01
N SER A 426 10.09 -8.76 1.57
CA SER A 426 10.56 -7.40 1.88
C SER A 426 10.43 -7.08 3.36
N ILE A 427 9.39 -7.57 4.05
CA ILE A 427 9.14 -7.29 5.47
C ILE A 427 9.61 -8.41 6.41
N LEU A 428 10.44 -9.34 5.92
CA LEU A 428 11.03 -10.42 6.70
C LEU A 428 11.64 -9.95 8.05
N PRO A 429 12.33 -8.80 8.14
CA PRO A 429 12.80 -8.30 9.43
C PRO A 429 11.69 -8.04 10.46
N LEU A 430 10.52 -7.59 10.01
CA LEU A 430 9.36 -7.37 10.88
C LEU A 430 8.72 -8.69 11.32
N TRP A 431 8.65 -9.69 10.44
CA TRP A 431 8.23 -11.04 10.80
C TRP A 431 9.17 -11.64 11.85
N GLY A 432 10.49 -11.52 11.65
CA GLY A 432 11.49 -11.95 12.62
C GLY A 432 11.33 -11.29 13.98
N LEU A 433 11.09 -9.97 14.01
CA LEU A 433 10.85 -9.25 15.26
C LEU A 433 9.55 -9.67 15.96
N TRP A 434 8.50 -9.93 15.20
CA TRP A 434 7.21 -10.42 15.70
C TRP A 434 7.31 -11.84 16.27
N VAL A 435 8.10 -12.72 15.64
CA VAL A 435 8.42 -14.05 16.20
C VAL A 435 9.25 -13.90 17.47
N ALA A 436 10.31 -13.08 17.45
CA ALA A 436 11.16 -12.83 18.59
C ALA A 436 10.38 -12.28 19.79
N GLU A 437 9.45 -11.34 19.57
CA GLU A 437 8.57 -10.84 20.61
C GLU A 437 7.78 -11.98 21.28
N ARG A 438 7.23 -12.93 20.53
CA ARG A 438 6.48 -14.04 21.14
C ARG A 438 7.33 -15.02 21.92
N ILE A 439 8.59 -15.19 21.53
CA ILE A 439 9.52 -16.09 22.20
C ILE A 439 10.07 -15.45 23.48
N PHE A 440 10.38 -14.14 23.43
CA PHE A 440 11.13 -13.46 24.48
C PHE A 440 10.31 -12.50 25.36
N ALA A 441 9.09 -12.11 24.95
CA ALA A 441 8.24 -11.26 25.80
C ALA A 441 7.70 -12.05 27.00
N ARG A 442 7.70 -11.41 28.18
CA ARG A 442 7.20 -12.06 29.40
C ARG A 442 5.67 -11.95 29.48
N PRO A 443 4.98 -12.93 30.09
CA PRO A 443 3.51 -12.93 30.18
C PRO A 443 2.90 -11.67 30.80
N TYR A 444 3.62 -11.00 31.71
CA TYR A 444 3.17 -9.81 32.46
C TYR A 444 3.42 -8.48 31.71
N ASP A 445 4.28 -8.48 30.69
CA ASP A 445 4.68 -7.25 29.98
C ASP A 445 3.54 -6.65 29.13
N THR A 446 2.53 -7.47 28.82
CA THR A 446 1.32 -7.08 28.06
C THR A 446 0.11 -6.74 28.96
N GLY A 447 0.33 -6.74 30.28
CA GLY A 447 -0.71 -6.94 31.28
C GLY A 447 -0.84 -5.85 32.35
N GLN A 448 -0.76 -4.55 32.00
CA GLN A 448 -1.41 -3.58 32.88
C GLN A 448 -2.94 -3.60 32.65
N PRO A 449 -3.75 -3.72 33.72
CA PRO A 449 -5.18 -3.44 33.63
C PRO A 449 -5.35 -1.98 33.21
N LEU A 450 -6.35 -1.71 32.37
CA LEU A 450 -6.82 -0.35 32.18
C LEU A 450 -7.32 0.15 33.54
N ASP A 451 -6.93 1.37 33.94
CA ASP A 451 -7.74 2.13 34.90
C ASP A 451 -9.20 2.12 34.41
N PRO A 452 -10.19 2.03 35.31
CA PRO A 452 -11.60 1.93 34.91
C PRO A 452 -11.94 3.09 33.96
N GLU A 453 -12.44 2.74 32.76
CA GLU A 453 -12.75 3.69 31.70
C GLU A 453 -13.75 4.76 32.17
N PRO A 454 -13.61 6.03 31.76
CA PRO A 454 -14.74 6.95 31.78
C PRO A 454 -15.83 6.44 30.83
N SER A 455 -17.08 6.68 31.23
CA SER A 455 -18.38 6.16 30.77
C SER A 455 -18.76 6.20 29.26
N GLU A 456 -17.81 6.23 28.31
CA GLU A 456 -18.08 6.35 26.87
C GLU A 456 -17.82 5.06 26.06
N THR A 457 -18.07 3.90 26.67
CA THR A 457 -18.24 2.65 25.91
C THR A 457 -19.61 2.65 25.25
N VAL A 458 -19.65 2.38 23.95
CA VAL A 458 -20.90 2.06 23.26
C VAL A 458 -20.91 0.59 22.93
N GLU A 459 -21.98 -0.08 23.37
CA GLU A 459 -22.28 -1.45 22.98
C GLU A 459 -22.21 -1.58 21.47
N ALA A 460 -21.48 -2.60 21.04
CA ALA A 460 -21.32 -2.84 19.64
C ALA A 460 -22.69 -3.25 19.01
N PRO A 461 -23.00 -2.80 17.78
CA PRO A 461 -24.35 -2.91 17.21
C PRO A 461 -24.91 -4.33 17.11
N TRP A 462 -24.06 -5.36 17.14
CA TRP A 462 -24.48 -6.76 17.12
C TRP A 462 -25.07 -7.26 18.45
N GLN A 463 -24.94 -6.51 19.55
CA GLN A 463 -25.58 -6.86 20.82
C GLN A 463 -27.06 -6.45 20.88
N ARG A 464 -27.52 -5.58 19.97
CA ARG A 464 -28.94 -5.18 19.93
C ARG A 464 -29.86 -6.17 19.23
N SER A 465 -29.33 -7.15 18.50
CA SER A 465 -30.16 -8.07 17.69
C SER A 465 -30.56 -9.38 18.39
N THR A 466 -30.21 -9.58 19.66
CA THR A 466 -30.58 -10.81 20.41
C THR A 466 -31.43 -10.55 21.66
N ALA A 467 -31.79 -9.29 21.95
CA ALA A 467 -32.54 -8.92 23.15
C ALA A 467 -33.97 -8.41 22.89
N ARG A 468 -34.54 -8.69 21.72
CA ARG A 468 -35.98 -8.55 21.46
C ARG A 468 -36.48 -9.66 20.54
N LEU A 469 -36.67 -10.83 21.14
CA LEU A 469 -37.75 -11.75 20.77
C LEU A 469 -38.57 -11.98 22.04
#